data_AF-D4XRT7-F1
#
_entry.id   AF-D4XRT7-F1
#
_cell.length_a   1.000
_cell.length_b   1.000
_cell.length_c   1.000
_cell.angle_alpha   90.00
_cell.angle_beta   90.00
_cell.angle_gamma   90.00
#
_symmetry.space_group_name_H-M   'P 1'
#
loop_
_entity.id
_entity.type
_entity.pdbx_description
1 polymer ?
#
loop_
_entity_poly.entity_id
_entity_poly.type
_entity_poly.pdbx_seq_one_letter_code
_entity_poly.pdbx_strand_id
1 'polypeptide(L)'
;MNIATNIQAAIDVLYKELDQLENQIIADCHLTNEESEQLELLVTKAIKYGELVAKRDSKGANIVLRESDIDTAIISGSEAVKGVLEHVEYVFISKSLEYTRGNVTKAAEILGWNRGTFNKRRKRGGKE
;
A
#
# COMPACT_ATOMS: atom_id res chain seq x y z
N MET A 1 -1.79 35.83 -27.37
CA MET A 1 -2.72 35.10 -26.47
C MET A 1 -1.91 34.52 -25.33
N ASN A 2 -2.33 34.75 -24.09
CA ASN A 2 -1.57 34.40 -22.88
C ASN A 2 -1.79 32.92 -22.52
N ILE A 3 -0.73 32.20 -22.13
CA ILE A 3 -0.77 30.75 -21.84
C ILE A 3 -1.78 30.42 -20.73
N ALA A 4 -1.87 31.29 -19.72
CA ALA A 4 -2.84 31.16 -18.63
C ALA A 4 -4.30 31.17 -19.11
N THR A 5 -4.61 31.95 -20.17
CA THR A 5 -5.96 32.03 -20.74
C THR A 5 -6.35 30.74 -21.47
N ASN A 6 -5.37 30.03 -22.03
CA ASN A 6 -5.59 28.77 -22.74
C ASN A 6 -5.83 27.61 -21.75
N ILE A 7 -5.07 27.58 -20.65
CA ILE A 7 -5.29 26.60 -19.57
C ILE A 7 -6.67 26.77 -18.94
N GLN A 8 -7.09 28.01 -18.65
CA GLN A 8 -8.42 28.25 -18.09
C GLN A 8 -9.54 27.81 -19.05
N ALA A 9 -9.42 28.12 -20.34
CA ALA A 9 -10.39 27.67 -21.34
C ALA A 9 -10.47 26.14 -21.42
N ALA A 10 -9.35 25.43 -21.32
CA ALA A 10 -9.33 23.97 -21.28
C ALA A 10 -10.00 23.40 -20.02
N ILE A 11 -9.77 24.03 -18.86
CA ILE A 11 -10.42 23.68 -17.60
C ILE A 11 -11.96 23.85 -17.70
N ASP A 12 -12.42 24.97 -18.27
CA ASP A 12 -13.84 25.27 -18.41
C ASP A 12 -14.55 24.25 -19.33
N VAL A 13 -13.88 23.80 -20.39
CA VAL A 13 -14.39 22.73 -21.27
C VAL A 13 -14.50 21.41 -20.51
N LEU A 14 -13.49 21.04 -19.72
CA LEU A 14 -13.52 19.81 -18.92
C LEU A 14 -14.63 19.82 -17.87
N TYR A 15 -14.87 20.94 -17.19
CA TYR A 15 -16.00 21.05 -16.26
C TYR A 15 -17.34 20.87 -16.98
N LYS A 16 -17.49 21.44 -18.17
CA LYS A 16 -18.71 21.26 -18.97
C LYS A 16 -18.92 19.81 -19.42
N GLU A 17 -17.85 19.10 -19.80
CA GLU A 17 -17.92 17.68 -20.15
C GLU A 17 -18.28 16.81 -18.94
N LEU A 18 -17.75 17.13 -17.76
CA LEU A 18 -18.11 16.46 -16.50
C LEU A 18 -19.58 16.66 -16.15
N ASP A 19 -20.10 17.88 -16.24
CA ASP A 19 -21.52 18.18 -16.00
C ASP A 19 -22.41 17.38 -16.97
N GLN A 20 -22.01 17.27 -18.24
CA GLN A 20 -22.75 16.48 -19.23
C GLN A 20 -22.76 14.99 -18.90
N LEU A 21 -21.62 14.45 -18.48
CA LEU A 21 -21.50 13.04 -18.08
C LEU A 21 -22.32 12.73 -16.82
N GLU A 22 -22.31 13.63 -15.83
CA GLU A 22 -23.10 13.49 -14.61
C GLU A 22 -24.60 13.43 -14.93
N ASN A 23 -25.10 14.38 -15.72
CA ASN A 23 -26.50 14.40 -16.15
C ASN A 23 -26.88 13.14 -16.95
N GLN A 24 -25.96 12.64 -17.79
CA GLN A 24 -26.18 11.40 -18.54
C GLN A 24 -26.30 10.19 -17.61
N ILE A 25 -25.44 10.08 -16.59
CA ILE A 25 -25.47 8.98 -15.61
C ILE A 25 -26.75 9.02 -14.77
N ILE A 26 -27.17 10.20 -14.30
CA ILE A 26 -28.41 10.37 -13.55
C ILE A 26 -29.60 9.90 -14.38
N ALA A 27 -29.65 10.28 -15.66
CA ALA A 27 -30.70 9.87 -16.59
C ALA A 27 -30.69 8.35 -16.86
N ASP A 28 -29.51 7.77 -17.11
CA ASP A 28 -29.34 6.36 -17.45
C ASP A 28 -29.59 5.43 -16.24
N CYS A 29 -29.29 5.89 -15.03
CA CYS A 29 -29.44 5.10 -13.81
C CYS A 29 -30.77 5.36 -13.07
N HIS A 30 -31.63 6.26 -13.58
CA HIS A 30 -32.89 6.68 -12.94
C HIS A 30 -32.72 7.09 -11.47
N LEU A 31 -31.57 7.65 -11.12
CA LEU A 31 -31.28 8.05 -9.75
C LEU A 31 -32.05 9.33 -9.41
N THR A 32 -32.62 9.37 -8.22
CA THR A 32 -33.06 10.63 -7.63
C THR A 32 -31.83 11.49 -7.27
N ASN A 33 -32.01 12.81 -7.19
CA ASN A 33 -30.91 13.71 -6.79
C ASN A 33 -30.27 13.30 -5.45
N GLU A 34 -31.08 12.81 -4.51
CA GLU A 34 -30.61 12.35 -3.20
C GLU A 34 -29.78 11.05 -3.30
N GLU A 35 -30.14 10.12 -4.18
CA GLU A 35 -29.34 8.91 -4.45
C GLU A 35 -28.04 9.23 -5.18
N SER A 36 -28.03 10.23 -6.07
CA SER A 36 -26.83 10.72 -6.75
C SER A 36 -25.83 11.31 -5.74
N GLU A 37 -26.28 12.18 -4.84
CA GLU A 37 -25.46 12.77 -3.78
C GLU A 37 -24.90 11.69 -2.82
N GLN A 38 -25.72 10.69 -2.48
CA GLN A 38 -25.26 9.57 -1.66
C GLN A 38 -24.20 8.72 -2.36
N LEU A 39 -24.36 8.48 -3.67
CA LEU A 39 -23.39 7.74 -4.46
C LEU A 39 -22.05 8.50 -4.55
N GLU A 40 -22.09 9.82 -4.80
CA GLU A 40 -20.90 10.67 -4.81
C GLU A 40 -20.16 10.64 -3.46
N LEU A 41 -20.90 10.70 -2.36
CA LEU A 41 -20.35 10.59 -1.00
C LEU A 41 -19.67 9.23 -0.79
N LEU A 42 -20.29 8.14 -1.24
CA LEU A 42 -19.73 6.79 -1.11
C LEU A 42 -18.47 6.61 -1.95
N VAL A 43 -18.48 7.09 -3.19
CA VAL A 43 -17.30 7.07 -4.09
C VAL A 43 -16.16 7.89 -3.49
N THR A 44 -16.45 9.09 -2.99
CA THR A 44 -15.46 9.94 -2.32
C THR A 44 -14.85 9.27 -1.09
N LYS A 45 -15.68 8.61 -0.27
CA LYS A 45 -15.20 7.81 0.87
C LYS A 45 -14.33 6.65 0.42
N ALA A 46 -14.70 5.93 -0.64
CA ALA A 46 -13.94 4.81 -1.18
C ALA A 46 -12.57 5.26 -1.71
N ILE A 47 -12.50 6.37 -2.45
CA ILE A 47 -11.24 6.95 -2.94
C ILE A 47 -10.34 7.35 -1.76
N LYS A 48 -10.89 8.09 -0.78
CA LYS A 48 -10.13 8.48 0.43
C LYS A 48 -9.63 7.26 1.20
N TYR A 49 -10.44 6.21 1.30
CA TYR A 49 -10.02 4.97 1.93
C TYR A 49 -8.88 4.31 1.15
N GLY A 50 -8.99 4.24 -0.18
CA GLY A 50 -7.92 3.75 -1.06
C GLY A 50 -6.61 4.53 -0.90
N GLU A 51 -6.68 5.86 -0.83
CA GLU A 51 -5.51 6.70 -0.55
C GLU A 51 -4.92 6.46 0.82
N LEU A 52 -5.75 6.31 1.86
CA LEU A 52 -5.29 6.02 3.22
C LEU A 52 -4.63 4.65 3.29
N VAL A 53 -5.14 3.65 2.57
CA VAL A 53 -4.53 2.33 2.42
C VAL A 53 -3.19 2.46 1.70
N ALA A 54 -3.12 3.17 0.57
CA ALA A 54 -1.86 3.39 -0.16
C ALA A 54 -0.83 4.19 0.67
N LYS A 55 -1.29 5.16 1.48
CA LYS A 55 -0.45 5.94 2.41
C LYS A 55 0.03 5.09 3.59
N ARG A 56 -0.83 4.23 4.14
CA ARG A 56 -0.45 3.22 5.15
C ARG A 56 0.60 2.26 4.59
N ASP A 57 0.41 1.81 3.35
CA ASP A 57 1.30 0.88 2.69
C ASP A 57 2.64 1.54 2.29
N SER A 58 2.67 2.85 2.04
CA SER A 58 3.89 3.60 1.70
C SER A 58 4.65 4.19 2.88
N LYS A 59 3.99 4.45 4.03
CA LYS A 59 4.62 5.10 5.19
C LYS A 59 5.09 4.07 6.22
N GLY A 60 6.26 3.50 5.93
CA GLY A 60 7.14 2.86 6.90
C GLY A 60 6.99 1.35 6.98
N ALA A 61 7.97 0.63 6.42
CA ALA A 61 8.40 -0.72 6.80
C ALA A 61 7.31 -1.70 7.28
N ASN A 62 6.14 -1.69 6.64
CA ASN A 62 5.07 -2.62 6.93
C ASN A 62 5.14 -3.70 5.86
N ILE A 63 5.80 -4.79 6.23
CA ILE A 63 5.97 -5.97 5.40
C ILE A 63 4.58 -6.55 5.11
N VAL A 64 4.07 -6.23 3.93
CA VAL A 64 2.93 -6.93 3.35
C VAL A 64 3.48 -7.72 2.18
N LEU A 65 3.98 -8.93 2.48
CA LEU A 65 4.17 -9.93 1.44
C LEU A 65 2.79 -10.38 0.99
N ARG A 66 2.47 -10.12 -0.27
CA ARG A 66 1.26 -10.59 -0.93
C ARG A 66 1.54 -11.93 -1.60
N GLU A 67 0.48 -12.67 -1.88
CA GLU A 67 0.57 -13.91 -2.66
C GLU A 67 1.25 -13.69 -4.01
N SER A 68 0.94 -12.56 -4.67
CA SER A 68 1.58 -12.15 -5.93
C SER A 68 3.10 -12.01 -5.83
N ASP A 69 3.64 -11.64 -4.66
CA ASP A 69 5.08 -11.49 -4.46
C ASP A 69 5.76 -12.87 -4.40
N ILE A 70 5.07 -13.86 -3.85
CA ILE A 70 5.52 -15.26 -3.81
C ILE A 70 5.52 -15.83 -5.23
N ASP A 71 4.44 -15.62 -5.98
CA ASP A 71 4.33 -16.07 -7.37
C ASP A 71 5.43 -15.45 -8.24
N THR A 72 5.64 -14.14 -8.11
CA THR A 72 6.68 -13.41 -8.84
C THR A 72 8.08 -13.94 -8.48
N ALA A 73 8.33 -14.23 -7.21
CA ALA A 73 9.60 -14.78 -6.77
C ALA A 73 9.84 -16.20 -7.31
N ILE A 74 8.81 -17.05 -7.34
CA ILE A 74 8.90 -18.41 -7.93
C ILE A 74 9.24 -18.32 -9.42
N ILE A 75 8.58 -17.43 -10.16
CA ILE A 75 8.84 -17.21 -11.60
C ILE A 75 10.26 -16.67 -11.82
N SER A 76 10.71 -15.76 -10.95
CA SER A 76 12.01 -15.09 -11.07
C SER A 76 13.21 -15.97 -10.67
N GLY A 77 12.95 -17.10 -10.00
CA GLY A 77 13.95 -18.11 -9.67
C GLY A 77 14.52 -18.03 -8.25
N SER A 78 15.50 -18.89 -7.95
CA SER A 78 15.91 -19.24 -6.59
C SER A 78 16.43 -18.07 -5.74
N GLU A 79 17.12 -17.09 -6.35
CA GLU A 79 17.60 -15.92 -5.60
C GLU A 79 16.47 -14.98 -5.18
N ALA A 80 15.41 -14.84 -5.99
CA ALA A 80 14.24 -14.06 -5.62
C ALA A 80 13.46 -14.72 -4.47
N VAL A 81 13.28 -16.05 -4.53
CA VAL A 81 12.68 -16.84 -3.45
C VAL A 81 13.47 -16.68 -2.15
N LYS A 82 14.81 -16.76 -2.23
CA LYS A 82 15.68 -16.54 -1.07
C LYS A 82 15.54 -15.14 -0.50
N GLY A 83 15.44 -14.11 -1.35
CA GLY A 83 15.19 -12.74 -0.92
C GLY A 83 13.90 -12.59 -0.13
N VAL A 84 12.81 -13.19 -0.60
CA VAL A 84 11.52 -13.20 0.12
C VAL A 84 11.65 -13.88 1.49
N LEU A 85 12.29 -15.05 1.56
CA LEU A 85 12.50 -15.76 2.84
C LEU A 85 13.37 -14.96 3.81
N GLU A 86 14.44 -14.34 3.33
CA GLU A 86 15.30 -13.49 4.14
C GLU A 86 14.56 -12.26 4.69
N HIS A 87 13.66 -11.69 3.88
CA HIS A 87 12.79 -10.60 4.30
C HIS A 87 11.82 -11.04 5.40
N VAL A 88 11.13 -12.18 5.23
CA VAL A 88 10.25 -12.77 6.26
C VAL A 88 11.01 -12.99 7.57
N GLU A 89 12.20 -13.60 7.50
CA GLU A 89 13.04 -13.83 8.68
C GLU A 89 13.39 -12.52 9.39
N TYR A 90 13.70 -11.46 8.64
CA TYR A 90 14.00 -10.15 9.21
C TYR A 90 12.79 -9.55 9.94
N VAL A 91 11.57 -9.74 9.44
CA VAL A 91 10.35 -9.30 10.14
C VAL A 91 10.23 -9.94 11.50
N PHE A 92 10.40 -11.26 11.58
CA PHE A 92 10.33 -11.98 12.85
C PHE A 92 11.39 -11.48 13.83
N ILE A 93 12.59 -11.18 13.35
CA ILE A 93 13.66 -10.58 14.15
C ILE A 93 13.26 -9.20 14.68
N SER A 94 12.79 -8.31 13.82
CA SER A 94 12.39 -6.95 14.20
C SER A 94 11.23 -6.96 15.20
N LYS A 95 10.19 -7.76 14.93
CA LYS A 95 9.03 -7.90 15.83
C LYS A 95 9.36 -8.55 17.16
N SER A 96 10.22 -9.57 17.17
CA SER A 96 10.68 -10.17 18.43
C SER A 96 11.50 -9.19 19.28
N LEU A 97 12.30 -8.31 18.67
CA LEU A 97 13.02 -7.25 19.38
C LEU A 97 12.08 -6.18 19.93
N GLU A 98 11.08 -5.73 19.15
CA GLU A 98 10.04 -4.83 19.63
C GLU A 98 9.32 -5.42 20.86
N TYR A 99 8.85 -6.66 20.74
CA TYR A 99 8.12 -7.37 21.80
C TYR A 99 8.96 -7.53 23.08
N THR A 100 10.26 -7.77 22.93
CA THR A 100 11.18 -7.95 24.06
C THR A 100 11.90 -6.67 24.50
N ARG A 101 11.49 -5.52 23.97
CA ARG A 101 12.09 -4.20 24.26
C ARG A 101 13.61 -4.17 24.03
N GLY A 102 14.06 -4.77 22.92
CA GLY A 102 15.45 -4.82 22.49
C GLY A 102 16.29 -5.93 23.14
N ASN A 103 15.71 -6.80 23.97
CA ASN A 103 16.45 -7.90 24.59
C ASN A 103 16.72 -9.03 23.58
N VAL A 104 17.93 -9.04 23.03
CA VAL A 104 18.38 -10.00 22.01
C VAL A 104 18.31 -11.46 22.48
N THR A 105 18.64 -11.75 23.74
CA THR A 105 18.62 -13.14 24.24
C THR A 105 17.19 -13.66 24.30
N LYS A 106 16.27 -12.87 24.87
CA LYS A 106 14.84 -13.23 24.93
C LYS A 106 14.20 -13.30 23.54
N ALA A 107 14.56 -12.39 22.64
CA ALA A 107 14.09 -12.41 21.26
C ALA A 107 14.52 -13.71 20.54
N ALA A 108 15.77 -14.12 20.72
CA ALA A 108 16.29 -15.37 20.17
C ALA A 108 15.60 -16.60 20.78
N GLU A 109 15.37 -16.62 22.10
CA GLU A 109 14.63 -17.68 22.79
C GLU A 109 13.20 -17.84 22.26
N ILE A 110 12.47 -16.73 22.08
CA ILE A 110 11.10 -16.74 21.53
C ILE A 110 11.07 -17.33 20.12
N LEU A 111 12.07 -17.03 19.29
CA LEU A 111 12.19 -17.58 17.94
C LEU A 111 12.80 -19.00 17.90
N GLY A 112 13.13 -19.58 19.06
CA GLY A 112 13.76 -20.91 19.13
C GLY A 112 15.18 -20.95 18.56
N TRP A 113 15.90 -19.84 18.56
CA TRP A 113 17.25 -19.74 18.02
C TRP A 113 18.28 -19.54 19.11
N ASN A 114 19.48 -20.06 18.88
CA ASN A 114 20.62 -19.63 19.66
C ASN A 114 21.00 -18.17 19.31
N ARG A 115 21.62 -17.48 20.26
CA ARG A 115 22.01 -16.06 20.13
C ARG A 115 22.94 -15.79 18.94
N GLY A 116 23.79 -16.74 18.57
CA GLY A 116 24.71 -16.62 17.42
C GLY A 116 23.97 -16.59 16.09
N THR A 117 23.07 -17.55 15.87
CA THR A 117 22.21 -17.65 14.69
C THR A 117 21.32 -16.41 14.56
N PHE A 118 20.70 -15.97 15.66
CA PHE A 118 19.90 -14.74 15.68
C PHE A 118 20.71 -13.54 15.19
N ASN A 119 21.90 -13.33 15.75
CA ASN A 119 22.75 -12.20 15.35
C ASN A 119 23.25 -12.31 13.90
N LYS A 120 23.54 -13.51 13.41
CA LYS A 120 23.94 -13.72 12.01
C LYS A 120 22.80 -13.35 11.06
N ARG A 121 21.58 -13.82 11.34
CA ARG A 121 20.38 -13.51 10.54
C ARG A 121 20.00 -12.03 10.63
N ARG A 122 20.09 -11.43 11.83
CA ARG A 122 19.84 -9.99 12.04
C ARG A 122 20.78 -9.12 11.20
N LYS A 123 22.08 -9.44 11.21
CA LYS A 123 23.09 -8.72 10.42
C LYS A 123 22.92 -8.90 8.91
N ARG A 124 22.31 -10.00 8.47
CA ARG A 124 22.01 -10.24 7.05
C ARG A 124 20.91 -9.30 6.54
N GLY A 125 19.83 -9.13 7.31
CA GLY A 125 18.71 -8.26 6.93
C GLY A 125 18.92 -6.77 7.21
N GLY A 126 19.82 -6.40 8.13
CA GLY A 126 20.14 -5.00 8.45
C GLY A 126 21.22 -4.36 7.57
N LYS A 127 21.47 -4.91 6.37
CA LYS A 127 22.30 -4.25 5.36
C LYS A 127 21.42 -3.31 4.55
N GLU A 128 21.23 -2.10 5.07
CA GLU A 128 20.92 -0.92 4.26
C GLU A 128 22.22 -0.13 4.04
#